data_AF-A0A246SZP1-F1
#
_entry.id   AF-A0A246SZP1-F1
#
_cell.length_a   1.000
_cell.length_b   1.000
_cell.length_c   1.000
_cell.angle_alpha   90.00
_cell.angle_beta   90.00
_cell.angle_gamma   90.00
#
_symmetry.space_group_name_H-M   'P 1'
#
loop_
_entity.id
_entity.type
_entity.pdbx_description
1 polymer ?
#
loop_
_entity_poly.entity_id
_entity_poly.type
_entity_poly.pdbx_seq_one_letter_code
_entity_poly.pdbx_strand_id
1 'polypeptide(L)'
;MLQSLLVITAFFASASAAASLDIENDRSTSIRHGLFEIREAARRFISNENAKGLQQWDVLEPNLKTFVPRCAVPLKARWTPKSFGLSRQSVMVICPTAIANIAMRSWDVHVPVRQKQNLD
;
A
#
# COMPACT_ATOMS: atom_id res chain seq x y z
N MET A 1 -49.52 42.66 24.83
CA MET A 1 -48.85 41.85 23.80
C MET A 1 -47.41 42.32 23.71
N LEU A 2 -46.43 41.49 24.07
CA LEU A 2 -45.05 41.66 23.60
C LEU A 2 -44.39 40.28 23.56
N GLN A 3 -44.07 39.87 22.34
CA GLN A 3 -43.69 38.52 21.92
C GLN A 3 -42.30 38.13 22.43
N SER A 4 -42.21 36.95 23.06
CA SER A 4 -40.94 36.29 23.36
C SER A 4 -40.24 35.88 22.06
N LEU A 5 -39.07 36.46 21.80
CA LEU A 5 -38.17 36.07 20.72
C LEU A 5 -37.36 34.85 21.16
N LEU A 6 -37.76 33.66 20.71
CA LEU A 6 -36.92 32.46 20.75
C LEU A 6 -36.00 32.47 19.51
N VAL A 7 -34.75 32.89 19.70
CA VAL A 7 -33.70 32.78 18.69
C VAL A 7 -33.09 31.38 18.82
N ILE A 8 -33.46 30.48 17.91
CA ILE A 8 -32.85 29.14 17.80
C ILE A 8 -31.67 29.24 16.83
N THR A 9 -30.46 29.36 17.36
CA THR A 9 -29.22 29.26 16.58
C THR A 9 -28.89 27.78 16.35
N ALA A 10 -29.18 27.26 15.15
CA ALA A 10 -28.75 25.93 14.73
C ALA A 10 -27.24 25.94 14.44
N PHE A 11 -26.45 25.33 15.31
CA PHE A 11 -25.01 25.14 15.16
C PHE A 11 -24.75 23.94 14.22
N PHE A 12 -24.61 24.18 12.92
CA PHE A 12 -24.20 23.14 11.97
C PHE A 12 -22.70 22.87 12.13
N ALA A 13 -22.36 21.88 12.96
CA ALA A 13 -20.98 21.38 13.05
C ALA A 13 -20.67 20.53 11.81
N SER A 14 -20.08 21.12 10.79
CA SER A 14 -19.50 20.39 9.66
C SER A 14 -18.20 19.70 10.10
N ALA A 15 -18.30 18.44 10.50
CA ALA A 15 -17.13 17.59 10.71
C ALA A 15 -16.53 17.25 9.34
N SER A 16 -15.52 18.01 8.92
CA SER A 16 -14.69 17.64 7.78
C SER A 16 -13.91 16.38 8.16
N ALA A 17 -14.39 15.22 7.72
CA ALA A 17 -13.63 13.98 7.82
C ALA A 17 -12.35 14.15 6.99
N ALA A 18 -11.25 14.47 7.67
CA ALA A 18 -9.93 14.39 7.08
C ALA A 18 -9.72 12.93 6.68
N ALA A 19 -9.83 12.62 5.39
CA ALA A 19 -9.51 11.31 4.87
C ALA A 19 -8.05 11.02 5.25
N SER A 20 -7.84 10.13 6.22
CA SER A 20 -6.52 9.58 6.46
C SER A 20 -6.03 9.00 5.14
N LEU A 21 -4.82 9.38 4.72
CA LEU A 21 -4.10 8.74 3.62
C LEU A 21 -3.82 7.29 4.03
N ASP A 22 -4.84 6.46 3.95
CA ASP A 22 -4.77 5.02 4.19
C ASP A 22 -4.34 4.36 2.88
N ILE A 23 -3.33 3.49 2.96
CA ILE A 23 -2.91 2.64 1.84
C ILE A 23 -4.09 1.85 1.28
N GLU A 24 -5.07 1.50 2.12
CA GLU A 24 -6.27 0.83 1.67
C GLU A 24 -7.06 1.65 0.64
N ASN A 25 -6.96 2.98 0.65
CA ASN A 25 -7.64 3.82 -0.35
C ASN A 25 -6.75 4.20 -1.54
N ASP A 26 -5.43 3.94 -1.51
CA ASP A 26 -4.54 4.18 -2.64
C ASP A 26 -4.60 3.04 -3.66
N ARG A 27 -5.73 3.01 -4.38
CA ARG A 27 -6.00 2.10 -5.49
C ARG A 27 -5.36 2.60 -6.78
N SER A 28 -5.09 1.66 -7.68
CA SER A 28 -4.57 1.97 -9.00
C SER A 28 -5.51 2.82 -9.84
N THR A 29 -4.93 3.69 -10.67
CA THR A 29 -5.64 4.47 -11.69
C THR A 29 -5.28 3.97 -13.09
N SER A 30 -5.78 4.65 -14.13
CA SER A 30 -5.39 4.35 -15.52
C SER A 30 -3.89 4.53 -15.77
N ILE A 31 -3.22 5.40 -15.03
CA ILE A 31 -1.82 5.77 -15.26
C ILE A 31 -0.87 5.42 -14.11
N ARG A 32 -1.36 5.27 -12.88
CA ARG A 32 -0.56 4.99 -11.67
C ARG A 32 -0.91 3.62 -11.11
N HIS A 33 0.09 2.88 -10.65
CA HIS A 33 -0.16 1.68 -9.84
C HIS A 33 -0.29 2.08 -8.36
N GLY A 34 -1.38 1.69 -7.73
CA GLY A 34 -1.69 2.00 -6.34
C GLY A 34 -0.85 1.19 -5.37
N LEU A 35 -0.53 1.79 -4.22
CA LEU A 35 0.21 1.14 -3.15
C LEU A 35 -0.55 -0.06 -2.57
N PHE A 36 -1.88 -0.04 -2.63
CA PHE A 36 -2.69 -1.19 -2.23
C PHE A 36 -2.34 -2.44 -3.04
N GLU A 37 -2.39 -2.36 -4.38
CA GLU A 37 -2.15 -3.52 -5.22
C GLU A 37 -0.70 -4.03 -5.12
N ILE A 38 0.25 -3.12 -4.87
CA ILE A 38 1.65 -3.47 -4.57
C ILE A 38 1.73 -4.29 -3.27
N ARG A 39 1.08 -3.81 -2.20
CA ARG A 39 1.06 -4.50 -0.90
C ARG A 39 0.34 -5.85 -1.00
N GLU A 40 -0.74 -5.94 -1.77
CA GLU A 40 -1.45 -7.19 -2.01
C GLU A 40 -0.60 -8.22 -2.76
N ALA A 41 0.20 -7.80 -3.75
CA ALA A 41 1.14 -8.70 -4.40
C ALA A 41 2.18 -9.26 -3.42
N ALA A 42 2.70 -8.41 -2.53
CA ALA A 42 3.59 -8.84 -1.46
C ALA A 42 2.90 -9.78 -0.46
N ARG A 43 1.65 -9.50 -0.07
CA ARG A 43 0.84 -10.36 0.83
C ARG A 43 0.61 -11.73 0.23
N ARG A 44 0.26 -11.83 -1.06
CA ARG A 44 0.10 -13.13 -1.74
C ARG A 44 1.39 -13.94 -1.73
N PHE A 45 2.52 -13.29 -2.02
CA PHE A 45 3.82 -13.94 -1.94
C PHE A 45 4.12 -14.45 -0.52
N ILE A 46 3.98 -13.60 0.50
CA ILE A 46 4.20 -14.00 1.89
C ILE A 46 3.24 -15.09 2.36
N SER A 47 1.99 -15.09 1.93
CA SER A 47 1.05 -16.17 2.24
C SER A 47 1.57 -17.52 1.74
N ASN A 48 2.11 -17.55 0.52
CA ASN A 48 2.70 -18.76 -0.05
C ASN A 48 3.99 -19.17 0.66
N GLU A 49 4.83 -18.20 1.06
CA GLU A 49 6.05 -18.50 1.83
C GLU A 49 5.72 -19.02 3.23
N ASN A 50 4.74 -18.43 3.92
CA ASN A 50 4.29 -18.85 5.23
C ASN A 50 3.70 -20.26 5.21
N ALA A 51 3.01 -20.64 4.13
CA ALA A 51 2.47 -21.99 3.94
C ALA A 51 3.56 -23.08 3.82
N LYS A 52 4.81 -22.70 3.51
CA LYS A 52 5.95 -23.63 3.49
C LYS A 52 6.49 -23.97 4.89
N GLY A 53 6.00 -23.31 5.94
CA GLY A 53 6.23 -23.71 7.34
C GLY A 53 7.60 -23.39 7.95
N LEU A 54 8.53 -22.76 7.24
CA LEU A 54 9.87 -22.45 7.77
C LEU A 54 9.85 -21.26 8.76
N GLN A 55 9.14 -20.19 8.41
CA GLN A 55 9.09 -18.96 9.17
C GLN A 55 7.80 -18.22 8.83
N GLN A 56 7.19 -17.59 9.83
CA GLN A 56 6.01 -16.76 9.64
C GLN A 56 6.38 -15.28 9.50
N TRP A 57 5.79 -14.62 8.51
CA TRP A 57 6.04 -13.22 8.18
C TRP A 57 4.74 -12.41 8.08
N ASP A 58 4.82 -11.13 8.43
CA ASP A 58 3.81 -10.11 8.15
C ASP A 58 4.32 -9.10 7.12
N VAL A 59 3.44 -8.70 6.20
CA VAL A 59 3.71 -7.64 5.23
C VAL A 59 3.39 -6.27 5.81
N LEU A 60 4.42 -5.41 5.84
CA LEU A 60 4.29 -4.02 6.26
C LEU A 60 3.82 -3.14 5.09
N GLU A 61 3.74 -1.84 5.35
CA GLU A 61 3.36 -0.86 4.35
C GLU A 61 4.51 -0.59 3.37
N PRO A 62 4.25 -0.50 2.05
CA PRO A 62 5.22 0.04 1.11
C PRO A 62 5.56 1.50 1.44
N ASN A 63 6.65 2.00 0.87
CA ASN A 63 7.01 3.41 1.02
C ASN A 63 5.90 4.29 0.43
N LEU A 64 5.30 5.16 1.26
CA LEU A 64 4.22 6.08 0.85
C LEU A 64 4.65 7.09 -0.23
N LYS A 65 5.96 7.25 -0.45
CA LYS A 65 6.52 8.09 -1.53
C LYS A 65 6.69 7.34 -2.84
N THR A 66 6.38 6.03 -2.89
CA THR A 66 6.45 5.25 -4.11
C THR A 66 5.39 5.74 -5.10
N PHE A 67 5.87 6.19 -6.27
CA PHE A 67 5.02 6.56 -7.39
C PHE A 67 5.53 5.82 -8.63
N VAL A 68 4.75 4.87 -9.12
CA VAL A 68 5.10 4.04 -10.28
C VAL A 68 3.95 4.01 -11.29
N PRO A 69 4.26 3.89 -12.58
CA PRO A 69 3.23 3.80 -13.61
C PRO A 69 2.42 2.50 -13.48
N ARG A 70 1.16 2.53 -13.93
CA ARG A 70 0.27 1.36 -13.91
C ARG A 70 0.94 0.19 -14.64
N CYS A 71 0.99 -0.99 -13.99
CA CYS A 71 1.49 -2.19 -14.64
C CYS A 71 0.48 -2.70 -15.69
N ALA A 72 0.97 -3.04 -16.88
CA ALA A 72 0.18 -3.58 -17.99
C ALA A 72 -0.04 -5.10 -17.88
N VAL A 73 0.78 -5.77 -17.07
CA VAL A 73 0.77 -7.22 -16.86
C VAL A 73 0.64 -7.52 -15.36
N PRO A 74 0.29 -8.76 -14.96
CA PRO A 74 0.29 -9.14 -13.55
C PRO A 74 1.64 -8.88 -12.88
N LEU A 75 1.60 -8.35 -11.66
CA LEU A 75 2.80 -8.16 -10.85
C LEU A 75 3.45 -9.50 -10.52
N LYS A 76 4.78 -9.50 -10.50
CA LYS A 76 5.59 -10.59 -9.96
C LYS A 76 6.05 -10.22 -8.56
N ALA A 77 6.34 -11.22 -7.74
CA ALA A 77 6.88 -11.02 -6.41
C ALA A 77 7.93 -12.08 -6.08
N ARG A 78 9.00 -11.66 -5.41
CA ARG A 78 10.06 -12.54 -4.89
C ARG A 78 10.69 -11.92 -3.65
N TRP A 79 11.42 -12.72 -2.88
CA TRP A 79 12.32 -12.18 -1.87
C TRP A 79 13.30 -11.19 -2.52
N THR A 80 13.50 -10.02 -1.89
CA THR A 80 14.51 -9.06 -2.37
C THR A 80 15.91 -9.68 -2.21
N PRO A 81 16.74 -9.72 -3.27
CA PRO A 81 18.11 -10.21 -3.16
C PRO A 81 18.95 -9.39 -2.18
N LYS A 82 19.83 -10.05 -1.41
CA LYS A 82 20.73 -9.36 -0.45
C LYS A 82 21.62 -8.30 -1.10
N SER A 83 21.93 -8.43 -2.39
CA SER A 83 22.74 -7.48 -3.16
C SER A 83 22.16 -6.06 -3.22
N PHE A 84 20.87 -5.88 -2.89
CA PHE A 84 20.25 -4.55 -2.78
C PHE A 84 20.61 -3.80 -1.49
N GLY A 85 21.33 -4.43 -0.54
CA GLY A 85 21.83 -3.77 0.66
C GLY A 85 20.75 -3.26 1.61
N LEU A 86 19.53 -3.80 1.55
CA LEU A 86 18.45 -3.40 2.44
C LEU A 86 18.71 -3.91 3.86
N SER A 87 18.55 -3.03 4.84
CA SER A 87 18.70 -3.37 6.27
C SER A 87 17.58 -4.27 6.80
N ARG A 88 16.44 -4.34 6.10
CA ARG A 88 15.29 -5.17 6.46
C ARG A 88 14.94 -6.13 5.34
N GLN A 89 14.54 -7.35 5.74
CA GLN A 89 13.96 -8.31 4.80
C GLN A 89 12.75 -7.68 4.12
N SER A 90 12.68 -7.85 2.80
CA SER A 90 11.63 -7.25 1.97
C SER A 90 11.23 -8.20 0.85
N VAL A 91 10.02 -8.01 0.34
CA VAL A 91 9.53 -8.59 -0.89
C VAL A 91 9.73 -7.58 -2.01
N MET A 92 10.38 -7.98 -3.09
CA MET A 92 10.47 -7.18 -4.30
C MET A 92 9.27 -7.50 -5.18
N VAL A 93 8.38 -6.51 -5.32
CA VAL A 93 7.23 -6.54 -6.21
C VAL A 93 7.63 -5.90 -7.54
N ILE A 94 7.44 -6.61 -8.64
CA ILE A 94 8.03 -6.27 -9.94
C ILE A 94 6.92 -6.11 -10.97
N CYS A 95 7.00 -5.01 -11.71
CA CYS A 95 6.28 -4.83 -12.95
C CYS A 95 7.23 -4.96 -14.15
N PRO A 96 7.10 -6.04 -14.94
CA PRO A 96 7.91 -6.23 -16.16
C PRO A 96 7.55 -5.26 -17.28
N THR A 97 6.31 -4.77 -17.32
CA THR A 97 5.80 -3.94 -18.42
C THR A 97 4.75 -2.96 -17.89
N ALA A 98 5.05 -1.67 -17.93
CA ALA A 98 4.15 -0.59 -17.53
C ALA A 98 3.38 0.00 -18.73
N ILE A 99 2.21 0.59 -18.45
CA ILE A 99 1.35 1.27 -19.44
C ILE A 99 1.94 2.63 -19.87
N ALA A 100 2.82 3.24 -19.07
CA ALA A 100 3.32 4.60 -19.30
C ALA A 100 4.47 4.70 -20.32
N ASN A 101 4.64 5.91 -20.87
CA ASN A 101 5.61 6.22 -21.90
C ASN A 101 7.06 5.96 -21.45
N ILE A 102 7.86 5.48 -22.40
CA ILE A 102 9.32 5.34 -22.55
C ILE A 102 10.24 5.45 -21.30
N ALA A 103 10.02 6.39 -20.39
CA ALA A 103 10.88 6.68 -19.23
C ALA A 103 10.92 5.55 -18.18
N MET A 104 9.81 4.85 -17.94
CA MET A 104 9.75 3.77 -16.94
C MET A 104 8.94 2.58 -17.46
N ARG A 105 9.56 1.79 -18.34
CA ARG A 105 8.94 0.61 -18.98
C ARG A 105 8.75 -0.58 -18.03
N SER A 106 9.56 -0.64 -16.98
CA SER A 106 9.50 -1.64 -15.92
C SER A 106 9.92 -0.98 -14.61
N TRP A 107 9.49 -1.57 -13.50
CA TRP A 107 9.85 -1.09 -12.17
C TRP A 107 9.79 -2.22 -11.15
N ASP A 108 10.44 -2.00 -10.01
CA ASP A 108 10.28 -2.82 -8.84
C ASP A 108 10.17 -1.96 -7.58
N VAL A 109 9.46 -2.48 -6.59
CA VAL A 109 9.20 -1.84 -5.31
C VAL A 109 9.48 -2.84 -4.21
N HIS A 110 10.30 -2.44 -3.24
CA HIS A 110 10.60 -3.25 -2.07
C HIS A 110 9.57 -2.99 -0.97
N VAL A 111 8.77 -4.00 -0.65
CA VAL A 111 7.78 -3.97 0.43
C VAL A 111 8.39 -4.65 1.65
N PRO A 112 8.60 -3.91 2.76
CA PRO A 112 9.23 -4.48 3.94
C PRO A 112 8.34 -5.54 4.59
N VAL A 113 8.97 -6.52 5.23
CA VAL A 113 8.29 -7.53 6.05
C VAL A 113 8.88 -7.55 7.44
N ARG A 114 8.10 -8.06 8.40
CA ARG A 114 8.60 -8.42 9.73
C ARG A 114 8.34 -9.89 9.98
N GLN A 115 9.27 -10.54 10.68
CA GLN A 115 9.03 -11.87 11.22
C GLN A 115 7.96 -11.77 12.30
N LYS A 116 6.98 -12.68 12.29
CA LYS A 116 6.07 -12.80 13.44
C LYS A 116 6.91 -13.28 14.62
N GLN A 117 6.92 -12.54 15.71
CA GLN A 117 7.46 -13.04 16.96
C GLN A 117 6.54 -14.18 17.41
N ASN A 118 7.11 -15.35 17.71
CA ASN A 118 6.41 -16.31 18.56
C ASN A 118 6.33 -15.65 19.94
N LEU A 119 5.18 -15.07 20.23
CA LEU A 119 4.78 -14.86 21.62
C LEU A 119 4.27 -16.22 22.07
N ASP A 120 5.18 -17.00 22.65
CA ASP A 120 4.84 -18.20 23.41
C ASP A 120 4.05 -17.82 24.68
#